data_AF-A0A6V7ICP9-F1
#
_entry.id   AF-A0A6V7ICP9-F1
#
_cell.length_a   1.000
_cell.length_b   1.000
_cell.length_c   1.000
_cell.angle_alpha   90.00
_cell.angle_beta   90.00
_cell.angle_gamma   90.00
#
_symmetry.space_group_name_H-M   'P 1'
#
loop_
_entity.id
_entity.type
_entity.pdbx_description
1 polymer ?
#
loop_
_entity_poly.entity_id
_entity_poly.type
_entity_poly.pdbx_seq_one_letter_code
_entity_poly.pdbx_strand_id
1 'polypeptide(L)'
;NHKMDNEEERKNSTEEAGSSMNHQPPSPSSPSAASNSGQKWISNFMAGASPPKFVSLEEIMHAANAIFFMPLAHEIAVDKNFQLQKLEPEENSIQKKVKEIMHKAFWNILAEQLAEDPPRYDQALVLLREIRE
;
A
#
# COMPACT_ATOMS: atom_id res chain seq x y z
N ASN A 1 -22.35 20.63 -75.18
CA ASN A 1 -20.95 20.16 -75.38
C ASN A 1 -20.36 19.88 -74.01
N HIS A 2 -20.12 18.68 -73.51
CA HIS A 2 -20.01 17.33 -74.05
C HIS A 2 -20.17 16.42 -72.80
N LYS A 3 -21.29 15.70 -72.66
CA LYS A 3 -21.50 14.26 -72.92
C LYS A 3 -21.10 13.36 -71.73
N MET A 4 -22.14 12.73 -71.18
CA MET A 4 -22.18 11.61 -70.24
C MET A 4 -21.64 10.32 -70.88
N ASP A 5 -21.21 9.35 -70.08
CA ASP A 5 -21.84 8.01 -69.96
C ASP A 5 -20.87 6.91 -69.46
N ASN A 6 -21.50 5.95 -68.75
CA ASN A 6 -21.08 4.60 -68.37
C ASN A 6 -20.16 4.35 -67.18
N GLU A 7 -20.39 3.34 -66.31
CA GLU A 7 -21.51 2.47 -65.89
C GLU A 7 -20.85 1.60 -64.77
N GLU A 8 -21.46 1.46 -63.58
CA GLU A 8 -21.98 0.18 -63.02
C GLU A 8 -20.97 -0.99 -62.94
N GLU A 9 -20.77 -1.77 -61.87
CA GLU A 9 -21.68 -2.20 -60.80
C GLU A 9 -20.90 -3.03 -59.73
N ARG A 10 -21.58 -3.29 -58.60
CA ARG A 10 -21.41 -4.33 -57.55
C ARG A 10 -20.79 -3.85 -56.23
N LYS A 11 -21.59 -3.40 -55.24
CA LYS A 11 -22.52 -4.15 -54.36
C LYS A 11 -21.82 -5.31 -53.62
N ASN A 12 -21.61 -5.18 -52.30
CA ASN A 12 -22.61 -5.62 -51.33
C ASN A 12 -22.27 -5.16 -49.90
N SER A 13 -23.34 -4.89 -49.18
CA SER A 13 -23.46 -4.37 -47.82
C SER A 13 -23.13 -5.42 -46.73
N THR A 14 -23.01 -4.97 -45.48
CA THR A 14 -23.91 -5.33 -44.36
C THR A 14 -23.19 -5.52 -43.01
N GLU A 15 -23.39 -4.53 -42.14
CA GLU A 15 -23.78 -4.56 -40.71
C GLU A 15 -22.89 -5.16 -39.59
N GLU A 16 -22.64 -4.28 -38.60
CA GLU A 16 -22.84 -4.39 -37.15
C GLU A 16 -22.65 -5.73 -36.41
N ALA A 17 -21.90 -5.70 -35.31
CA ALA A 17 -22.44 -5.75 -33.93
C ALA A 17 -21.36 -6.12 -32.91
N GLY A 18 -21.49 -5.55 -31.71
CA GLY A 18 -20.52 -5.64 -30.61
C GLY A 18 -20.23 -7.05 -30.07
N SER A 19 -19.01 -7.23 -29.59
CA SER A 19 -18.56 -8.46 -28.94
C SER A 19 -18.91 -8.42 -27.45
N SER A 20 -19.94 -9.20 -27.08
CA SER A 20 -20.31 -9.51 -25.69
C SER A 20 -19.57 -10.79 -25.28
N MET A 21 -18.60 -10.66 -24.37
CA MET A 21 -17.84 -11.79 -23.81
C MET A 21 -18.69 -12.51 -22.75
N ASN A 22 -19.27 -13.64 -23.13
CA ASN A 22 -20.02 -14.50 -22.21
C ASN A 22 -19.07 -15.56 -21.62
N HIS A 23 -18.77 -15.48 -20.33
CA HIS A 23 -18.02 -16.50 -19.59
C HIS A 23 -18.97 -17.57 -19.06
N GLN A 24 -18.86 -18.80 -19.57
CA GLN A 24 -19.60 -19.97 -19.06
C GLN A 24 -18.67 -20.82 -18.17
N PRO A 25 -19.07 -21.19 -16.93
CA PRO A 25 -18.29 -22.09 -16.10
C PRO A 25 -18.51 -23.56 -16.51
N PRO A 26 -17.50 -24.45 -16.44
CA PRO A 26 -17.68 -25.85 -16.81
C PRO A 26 -18.34 -26.65 -15.68
N SER A 27 -19.30 -27.50 -16.04
CA SER A 27 -20.00 -28.43 -15.14
C SER A 27 -19.16 -29.69 -14.85
N PRO A 28 -19.30 -30.33 -13.66
CA PRO A 28 -18.46 -31.44 -13.25
C PRO A 28 -19.01 -32.79 -13.77
N SER A 29 -18.20 -33.51 -14.54
CA SER A 29 -18.47 -34.90 -14.93
C SER A 29 -17.64 -35.85 -14.07
N SER A 30 -18.27 -36.85 -13.44
CA SER A 30 -17.60 -37.89 -12.63
C SER A 30 -16.81 -38.91 -13.48
N PRO A 31 -15.82 -39.63 -12.91
CA PRO A 31 -14.57 -39.96 -13.59
C PRO A 31 -14.62 -41.29 -14.35
N SER A 32 -14.01 -41.32 -15.53
CA SER A 32 -13.61 -42.56 -16.20
C SER A 32 -12.09 -42.71 -16.09
N ALA A 33 -11.67 -43.92 -15.72
CA ALA A 33 -10.29 -44.28 -15.48
C ALA A 33 -9.48 -44.27 -16.79
N ALA A 34 -8.50 -43.36 -16.89
CA ALA A 34 -7.37 -43.52 -17.80
C ALA A 34 -6.17 -42.72 -17.28
N SER A 35 -5.11 -43.45 -16.97
CA SER A 35 -3.77 -42.95 -16.62
C SER A 35 -3.26 -41.97 -17.68
N ASN A 36 -2.94 -40.74 -17.31
CA ASN A 36 -1.92 -39.97 -18.02
C ASN A 36 -1.30 -38.86 -17.14
N SER A 37 -0.09 -39.10 -16.65
CA SER A 37 1.08 -38.19 -16.59
C SER A 37 0.96 -36.70 -16.16
N GLY A 38 -0.18 -36.20 -15.66
CA GLY A 38 -0.38 -34.78 -15.33
C GLY A 38 -0.47 -34.45 -13.82
N GLN A 39 -0.52 -35.46 -12.95
CA GLN A 39 -0.78 -35.30 -11.50
C GLN A 39 0.49 -35.14 -10.64
N LYS A 40 1.67 -35.03 -11.26
CA LYS A 40 2.95 -35.04 -10.54
C LYS A 40 3.35 -33.70 -9.91
N TRP A 41 2.79 -32.58 -10.37
CA TRP A 41 3.15 -31.26 -9.84
C TRP A 41 2.33 -30.86 -8.60
N ILE A 42 1.07 -31.31 -8.50
CA ILE A 42 0.22 -31.04 -7.32
C ILE A 42 0.59 -31.89 -6.09
N SER A 43 1.19 -33.06 -6.30
CA SER A 43 1.63 -33.96 -5.22
C SER A 43 2.91 -33.47 -4.55
N ASN A 44 3.79 -32.81 -5.30
CA ASN A 44 5.04 -32.26 -4.77
C ASN A 44 4.88 -30.97 -3.94
N PHE A 45 3.79 -30.22 -4.11
CA PHE A 45 3.48 -29.07 -3.22
C PHE A 45 2.84 -29.51 -1.89
N MET A 46 2.28 -30.72 -1.82
CA MET A 46 1.65 -31.26 -0.60
C MET A 46 2.58 -32.13 0.26
N ALA A 47 3.77 -32.50 -0.22
CA ALA A 47 4.64 -33.47 0.46
C ALA A 47 5.70 -32.85 1.39
N GLY A 48 5.63 -31.53 1.64
CA GLY A 48 6.57 -30.81 2.52
C GLY A 48 5.92 -30.13 3.72
N ALA A 49 4.63 -30.36 3.99
CA ALA A 49 3.92 -29.69 5.07
C ALA A 49 3.84 -30.60 6.31
N SER A 50 4.24 -30.05 7.45
CA SER A 50 3.98 -30.62 8.79
C SER A 50 2.51 -31.06 8.92
N PRO A 51 2.17 -32.00 9.83
CA PRO A 51 0.79 -32.43 10.06
C PRO A 51 -0.17 -31.24 10.11
N PRO A 52 -1.35 -31.29 9.46
CA PRO A 52 -2.29 -30.17 9.42
C PRO A 52 -2.63 -29.75 10.85
N LYS A 53 -2.17 -28.56 11.25
CA LYS A 53 -2.59 -27.96 12.52
C LYS A 53 -3.92 -27.28 12.27
N PHE A 54 -4.95 -27.67 13.03
CA PHE A 54 -6.21 -26.95 13.04
C PHE A 54 -5.98 -25.62 13.77
N VAL A 55 -6.08 -24.52 13.02
CA VAL A 55 -6.00 -23.16 13.56
C VAL A 55 -7.40 -22.68 13.92
N SER A 56 -7.51 -21.86 14.97
CA SER A 56 -8.79 -21.28 15.36
C SER A 56 -9.19 -20.12 14.44
N LEU A 57 -10.47 -19.76 14.38
CA LEU A 57 -10.93 -18.57 13.63
C LEU A 57 -10.24 -17.29 14.12
N GLU A 58 -9.98 -17.19 15.43
CA GLU A 58 -9.25 -16.08 16.05
C GLU A 58 -7.82 -15.97 15.51
N GLU A 59 -7.13 -17.11 15.39
CA GLU A 59 -5.77 -17.18 14.86
C GLU A 59 -5.72 -16.79 13.38
N ILE A 60 -6.73 -17.18 12.60
CA ILE A 60 -6.88 -16.77 11.20
C ILE A 60 -7.10 -15.26 11.09
N MET A 61 -7.96 -14.69 11.94
CA MET A 61 -8.24 -13.24 11.94
C MET A 61 -7.00 -12.42 12.33
N HIS A 62 -6.27 -12.88 13.35
CA HIS A 62 -5.00 -12.27 13.75
C HIS A 62 -3.95 -12.35 12.64
N ALA A 63 -3.82 -13.51 11.98
CA ALA A 63 -2.92 -13.67 10.84
C ALA A 63 -3.34 -12.81 9.64
N ALA A 64 -4.65 -12.67 9.38
CA ALA A 64 -5.20 -11.84 8.31
C ALA A 64 -4.78 -10.36 8.46
N ASN A 65 -4.77 -9.83 9.68
CA ASN A 65 -4.31 -8.47 9.94
C ASN A 65 -2.80 -8.32 9.66
N ALA A 66 -1.98 -9.31 10.00
CA ALA A 66 -0.54 -9.28 9.74
C ALA A 66 -0.20 -9.35 8.24
N ILE A 67 -0.91 -10.17 7.46
CA ILE A 67 -0.69 -10.27 6.01
C ILE A 67 -1.30 -9.11 5.23
N PHE A 68 -2.31 -8.42 5.78
CA PHE A 68 -2.96 -7.30 5.11
C PHE A 68 -1.99 -6.15 4.81
N PHE A 69 -1.03 -5.89 5.70
CA PHE A 69 0.01 -4.86 5.51
C PHE A 69 1.27 -5.37 4.80
N MET A 70 1.37 -6.67 4.50
CA MET A 70 2.56 -7.26 3.89
C MET A 70 2.81 -6.75 2.44
N PRO A 71 1.78 -6.56 1.58
CA PRO A 71 1.98 -5.91 0.28
C PRO A 71 2.48 -4.47 0.42
N LEU A 72 1.97 -3.71 1.39
CA LEU A 72 2.42 -2.35 1.66
C LEU A 72 3.87 -2.34 2.16
N ALA A 73 4.24 -3.24 3.06
CA ALA A 73 5.61 -3.37 3.53
C ALA A 73 6.57 -3.72 2.38
N HIS A 74 6.14 -4.57 1.44
CA HIS A 74 6.91 -4.87 0.23
C HIS A 74 7.06 -3.64 -0.68
N GLU A 75 5.99 -2.88 -0.90
CA GLU A 75 6.01 -1.64 -1.66
C GLU A 75 6.99 -0.62 -1.06
N ILE A 76 6.90 -0.38 0.25
CA ILE A 76 7.80 0.50 1.00
C ILE A 76 9.27 0.03 0.91
N ALA A 77 9.51 -1.28 1.01
CA ALA A 77 10.86 -1.84 0.97
C ALA A 77 11.50 -1.82 -0.42
N VAL A 78 10.69 -1.96 -1.48
CA VAL A 78 11.15 -1.97 -2.88
C VAL A 78 11.33 -0.56 -3.43
N ASP A 79 10.52 0.40 -2.98
CA ASP A 79 10.67 1.80 -3.37
C ASP A 79 11.90 2.43 -2.70
N LYS A 80 12.99 2.55 -3.48
CA LYS A 80 14.24 3.18 -3.04
C LYS A 80 14.11 4.68 -2.78
N ASN A 81 13.06 5.30 -3.30
CA ASN A 81 12.78 6.71 -3.14
C ASN A 81 11.81 6.96 -1.97
N PHE A 82 11.31 5.89 -1.33
CA PHE A 82 10.46 6.00 -0.16
C PHE A 82 11.19 6.77 0.95
N GLN A 83 10.58 7.86 1.38
CA GLN A 83 11.04 8.66 2.50
C GLN A 83 9.84 8.97 3.37
N LEU A 84 9.98 8.74 4.67
CA LEU A 84 9.04 9.28 5.65
C LEU A 84 9.21 10.80 5.63
N GLN A 85 8.29 11.49 4.96
CA GLN A 85 8.30 12.93 4.95
C GLN A 85 8.12 13.40 6.39
N LYS A 86 9.10 14.14 6.90
CA LYS A 86 8.94 14.86 8.16
C LYS A 86 7.74 15.76 7.94
N LEU A 87 6.63 15.45 8.60
CA LEU A 87 5.41 16.25 8.51
C LEU A 87 5.76 17.62 9.07
N GLU A 88 6.14 18.55 8.19
CA GLU A 88 6.17 19.95 8.54
C GLU A 88 4.71 20.36 8.59
N PRO A 89 4.18 20.67 9.78
CA PRO A 89 2.80 21.05 9.90
C PRO A 89 2.59 22.30 9.05
N GLU A 90 1.56 22.30 8.20
CA GLU A 90 1.17 23.41 7.32
C GLU A 90 1.39 24.76 8.01
N GLU A 91 1.91 25.76 7.28
CA GLU A 91 2.38 27.05 7.82
C GLU A 91 1.36 27.74 8.76
N ASN A 92 0.06 27.50 8.53
CA ASN A 92 -1.04 28.07 9.30
C ASN A 92 -1.75 27.10 10.25
N SER A 93 -1.27 25.86 10.36
CA SER A 93 -1.84 24.84 11.23
C SER A 93 -1.67 25.21 12.71
N ILE A 94 -2.65 24.81 13.52
CA ILE A 94 -2.61 24.97 14.97
C ILE A 94 -1.39 24.24 15.55
N GLN A 95 -1.07 23.05 15.02
CA GLN A 95 0.07 22.25 15.44
C GLN A 95 1.40 23.01 15.30
N LYS A 96 1.61 23.72 14.17
CA LYS A 96 2.81 24.53 13.96
C LYS A 96 2.90 25.66 14.99
N LYS A 97 1.80 26.39 15.20
CA LYS A 97 1.75 27.51 16.16
C LYS A 97 2.01 27.04 17.59
N VAL A 98 1.41 25.93 18.01
CA VAL A 98 1.65 25.35 19.33
C VAL A 98 3.12 24.97 19.49
N LYS A 99 3.71 24.31 18.48
CA LYS A 99 5.13 23.96 18.49
C LYS A 99 6.03 25.19 18.61
N GLU A 100 5.76 26.25 17.84
CA GLU A 100 6.53 27.49 17.86
C GLU A 100 6.40 28.21 19.21
N ILE A 101 5.18 28.37 19.71
CA ILE A 101 4.91 29.02 21.00
C ILE A 101 5.59 28.26 22.14
N MET A 102 5.49 26.93 22.16
CA MET A 102 6.10 26.11 23.20
C MET A 102 7.64 26.19 23.15
N HIS A 103 8.22 26.09 21.96
CA HIS A 103 9.66 26.23 21.77
C HIS A 103 10.14 27.61 22.23
N LYS A 104 9.43 28.68 21.84
CA LYS A 104 9.74 30.05 22.26
C LYS A 104 9.59 30.25 23.75
N ALA A 105 8.52 29.74 24.36
CA ALA A 105 8.29 29.85 25.80
C ALA A 105 9.43 29.20 26.59
N PHE A 106 9.87 28.02 26.16
CA PHE A 106 11.01 27.34 26.76
C PHE A 106 12.29 28.20 26.73
N TRP A 107 12.69 28.68 25.56
CA TRP A 107 13.90 29.50 25.42
C TRP A 107 13.79 30.86 26.10
N ASN A 108 12.59 31.44 26.16
CA ASN A 108 12.35 32.67 26.91
C ASN A 108 12.60 32.46 28.41
N ILE A 109 12.07 31.39 28.99
CA ILE A 109 12.29 31.06 30.42
C ILE A 109 13.77 30.81 30.68
N LEU A 110 14.43 30.06 29.79
CA LEU A 110 15.87 29.82 29.93
C LEU A 110 16.67 31.13 29.87
N ALA A 111 16.35 32.02 28.94
CA ALA A 111 17.03 33.31 28.80
C ALA A 111 16.78 34.20 30.03
N GLU A 112 15.57 34.21 30.56
CA GLU A 112 15.20 34.94 31.78
C GLU A 112 16.00 34.42 32.99
N GLN A 113 16.05 33.09 33.18
CA GLN A 113 16.82 32.47 34.26
C GLN A 113 18.31 32.79 34.21
N LEU A 114 18.89 32.82 33.02
CA LEU A 114 20.31 33.15 32.82
C LEU A 114 20.61 34.64 33.01
N ALA A 115 19.59 35.51 32.90
CA ALA A 115 19.72 36.95 33.06
C ALA A 115 19.50 37.43 34.51
N GLU A 116 18.93 36.59 35.38
CA GLU A 116 18.79 36.87 36.81
C GLU A 116 20.17 37.01 37.51
N ASP A 117 20.23 37.78 38.60
CA ASP A 117 21.41 37.91 39.46
C ASP A 117 21.05 37.55 40.92
N PRO A 118 21.45 36.36 41.42
CA PRO A 118 22.30 35.35 40.77
C PRO A 118 21.54 34.52 39.70
N PRO A 119 22.23 33.99 38.68
CA PRO A 119 21.56 33.21 37.63
C PRO A 119 20.98 31.90 38.15
N ARG A 120 19.79 31.54 37.65
CA ARG A 120 19.18 30.24 37.89
C ARG A 120 19.47 29.31 36.71
N TYR A 121 19.69 28.03 37.00
CA TYR A 121 20.14 27.05 35.99
C TYR A 121 19.17 25.87 35.82
N ASP A 122 17.95 25.96 36.35
CA ASP A 122 17.00 24.84 36.37
C ASP A 122 16.73 24.29 34.95
N GLN A 123 16.36 25.15 33.99
CA GLN A 123 16.08 24.74 32.61
C GLN A 123 17.36 24.32 31.86
N ALA A 124 18.50 24.96 32.14
CA ALA A 124 19.77 24.62 31.52
C ALA A 124 20.23 23.19 31.91
N LEU A 125 20.04 22.81 33.17
CA LEU A 125 20.39 21.48 33.67
C LEU A 125 19.49 20.38 33.09
N VAL A 126 18.20 20.68 32.85
CA VAL A 126 17.28 19.75 32.16
C VAL A 126 17.75 19.51 30.72
N LEU A 127 18.06 20.56 29.97
CA LEU A 127 18.58 20.44 28.59
C LEU A 127 19.85 19.60 28.53
N LEU A 128 20.81 19.88 29.40
CA LEU A 128 22.08 19.14 29.43
C LEU A 128 21.89 17.66 29.74
N ARG A 129 20.85 17.32 30.50
CA ARG A 129 20.47 15.93 30.75
C ARG A 129 19.88 15.27 29.51
N GLU A 130 18.96 15.95 28.84
CA GLU A 130 18.29 15.44 27.62
C GLU A 130 19.26 15.22 26.45
N ILE A 131 20.25 16.10 26.26
CA ILE A 131 21.24 15.97 25.17
C ILE A 131 22.25 14.83 25.40
N ARG A 132 22.47 14.46 26.67
CA ARG A 132 23.41 13.40 27.02
C ARG A 132 22.86 12.00 26.69
N GLU A 133 21.55 11.83 26.76
CA GLU A 133 20.87 10.56 26.53
C GLU A 133 20.71 10.25 25.02
#